data_AF-A0A1F3KM06-F1
#
_entry.id   AF-A0A1F3KM06-F1
#
_cell.length_a   1.000
_cell.length_b   1.000
_cell.length_c   1.000
_cell.angle_alpha   90.00
_cell.angle_beta   90.00
_cell.angle_gamma   90.00
#
_symmetry.space_group_name_H-M   'P 1'
#
loop_
_entity.id
_entity.type
_entity.pdbx_description
1 polymer ?
#
loop_
_entity_poly.entity_id
_entity_poly.type
_entity_poly.pdbx_seq_one_letter_code
_entity_poly.pdbx_strand_id
1 'polypeptide(L)'
;MLKKIIMISCVAVFAISCNQNAPKEESQTVLTIAQLIEQAPDLVGKEITVTGTVDHVCKHGGKRMFLVGNNDQERMKVNLGEGQLSFNPEMEGNDLVVKGVVDELKIDKAYLDQWESEVMADTQGEAASKVHMGEAGHENNEGNKNEDLEKIAEYRKQIEASGTDHVSFYSVNCISFEDKKQ
;
A
#
# COMPACT_ATOMS: atom_id res chain seq x y z
N MET A 1 -20.08 -71.43 -47.80
CA MET A 1 -19.95 -70.69 -49.07
C MET A 1 -19.39 -69.32 -48.79
N LEU A 2 -18.40 -68.93 -49.58
CA LEU A 2 -17.59 -67.71 -49.48
C LEU A 2 -18.41 -66.46 -49.82
N LYS A 3 -18.25 -65.36 -49.07
CA LYS A 3 -17.92 -64.05 -49.64
C LYS A 3 -17.47 -63.05 -48.54
N LYS A 4 -16.18 -62.75 -48.60
CA LYS A 4 -15.50 -61.60 -48.01
C LYS A 4 -16.13 -60.30 -48.53
N ILE A 5 -16.16 -59.25 -47.70
CA ILE A 5 -16.01 -57.81 -48.02
C ILE A 5 -15.72 -57.12 -46.66
N ILE A 6 -14.45 -56.81 -46.37
CA ILE A 6 -13.81 -55.45 -46.40
C ILE A 6 -14.41 -54.54 -45.31
N MET A 7 -13.77 -54.44 -44.13
CA MET A 7 -12.74 -53.45 -43.77
C MET A 7 -13.23 -52.00 -43.88
N ILE A 8 -13.43 -51.33 -42.75
CA ILE A 8 -12.99 -49.94 -42.49
C ILE A 8 -13.05 -49.69 -40.97
N SER A 9 -11.89 -49.29 -40.49
CA SER A 9 -11.57 -48.77 -39.16
C SER A 9 -12.19 -47.39 -38.96
N CYS A 10 -12.65 -47.10 -37.75
CA CYS A 10 -12.53 -45.77 -37.13
C CYS A 10 -12.68 -45.91 -35.62
N VAL A 11 -11.55 -46.21 -34.97
CA VAL A 11 -11.35 -46.00 -33.54
C VAL A 11 -11.38 -44.49 -33.30
N ALA A 12 -12.41 -44.00 -32.61
CA ALA A 12 -12.42 -42.65 -32.03
C ALA A 12 -12.20 -42.78 -30.52
N VAL A 13 -10.94 -42.67 -30.11
CA VAL A 13 -10.58 -42.49 -28.69
C VAL A 13 -11.00 -41.07 -28.32
N PHE A 14 -12.02 -40.94 -27.48
CA PHE A 14 -12.31 -39.69 -26.78
C PHE A 14 -11.21 -39.47 -25.73
N ALA A 15 -10.18 -38.71 -26.08
CA ALA A 15 -9.30 -38.11 -25.10
C ALA A 15 -10.08 -36.99 -24.41
N ILE A 16 -10.54 -37.26 -23.18
CA ILE A 16 -10.99 -36.23 -22.25
C ILE A 16 -9.75 -35.40 -21.94
N SER A 17 -9.60 -34.28 -22.66
CA SER A 17 -8.59 -33.27 -22.35
C SER A 17 -8.98 -32.63 -21.02
N CYS A 18 -8.22 -32.95 -19.98
CA CYS A 18 -8.19 -32.18 -18.76
C CYS A 18 -7.75 -30.76 -19.10
N ASN A 19 -8.72 -29.84 -19.25
CA ASN A 19 -8.46 -28.42 -19.28
C ASN A 19 -8.12 -27.97 -17.84
N GLN A 20 -6.92 -28.31 -17.38
CA GLN A 20 -6.33 -27.70 -16.19
C GLN A 20 -5.93 -26.27 -16.56
N ASN A 21 -6.88 -25.34 -16.45
CA ASN A 21 -6.53 -23.97 -16.10
C ASN A 21 -6.03 -24.00 -14.65
N ALA A 22 -4.77 -24.39 -14.47
CA ALA A 22 -4.04 -24.01 -13.27
C ALA A 22 -3.92 -22.48 -13.29
N PRO A 23 -4.33 -21.77 -12.24
CA PRO A 23 -3.97 -20.37 -12.10
C PRO A 23 -2.45 -20.27 -12.27
N LYS A 24 -1.98 -19.41 -13.18
CA LYS A 24 -0.59 -18.97 -13.15
C LYS A 24 -0.42 -18.29 -11.79
N GLU A 25 0.21 -18.98 -10.85
CA GLU A 25 0.90 -18.29 -9.77
C GLU A 25 2.01 -17.48 -10.47
N GLU A 26 1.70 -16.22 -10.78
CA GLU A 26 2.75 -15.22 -10.84
C GLU A 26 3.46 -15.31 -9.51
N SER A 27 4.72 -15.75 -9.54
CA SER A 27 5.65 -15.62 -8.43
C SER A 27 5.74 -14.13 -8.09
N GLN A 28 4.81 -13.62 -7.28
CA GLN A 28 4.82 -12.26 -6.79
C GLN A 28 6.12 -12.09 -6.01
N THR A 29 7.10 -11.41 -6.63
CA THR A 29 8.37 -11.09 -5.98
C THR A 29 8.08 -10.27 -4.74
N VAL A 30 8.57 -10.73 -3.58
CA VAL A 30 8.46 -9.99 -2.32
C VAL A 30 9.48 -8.85 -2.35
N LEU A 31 8.99 -7.61 -2.34
CA LEU A 31 9.81 -6.40 -2.33
C LEU A 31 10.38 -6.13 -0.93
N THR A 32 11.60 -5.60 -0.85
CA THR A 32 12.06 -4.93 0.36
C THR A 32 11.49 -3.51 0.46
N ILE A 33 11.57 -2.88 1.64
CA ILE A 33 11.15 -1.48 1.81
C ILE A 33 11.95 -0.54 0.88
N ALA A 34 13.27 -0.71 0.77
CA ALA A 34 14.10 0.03 -0.19
C ALA A 34 13.58 -0.06 -1.62
N GLN A 35 13.32 -1.29 -2.10
CA GLN A 35 12.85 -1.54 -3.46
C GLN A 35 11.47 -0.93 -3.71
N LEU A 36 10.58 -1.01 -2.71
CA LEU A 36 9.26 -0.41 -2.80
C LEU A 36 9.37 1.12 -2.89
N ILE A 37 10.21 1.77 -2.08
CA ILE A 37 10.40 3.22 -2.12
C ILE A 37 10.93 3.67 -3.49
N GLU A 38 11.94 2.97 -4.02
CA GLU A 38 12.54 3.28 -5.33
C GLU A 38 11.53 3.15 -6.48
N GLN A 39 10.65 2.16 -6.42
CA GLN A 39 9.70 1.82 -7.49
C GLN A 39 8.28 2.34 -7.26
N ALA A 40 8.02 3.05 -6.14
CA ALA A 40 6.67 3.43 -5.73
C ALA A 40 5.85 4.15 -6.81
N PRO A 41 6.41 5.12 -7.59
CA PRO A 41 5.65 5.79 -8.65
C PRO A 41 5.10 4.83 -9.72
N ASP A 42 5.86 3.78 -10.04
CA ASP A 42 5.48 2.78 -11.06
C ASP A 42 4.54 1.71 -10.51
N LEU A 43 4.38 1.63 -9.18
CA LEU A 43 3.59 0.62 -8.50
C LEU A 43 2.21 1.13 -8.04
N VAL A 44 1.93 2.43 -8.15
CA VAL A 44 0.64 3.01 -7.76
C VAL A 44 -0.54 2.25 -8.38
N GLY A 45 -1.49 1.86 -7.54
CA GLY A 45 -2.68 1.08 -7.92
C GLY A 45 -2.42 -0.41 -8.15
N LYS A 46 -1.18 -0.90 -8.02
CA LYS A 46 -0.84 -2.32 -8.18
C LYS A 46 -0.82 -3.03 -6.84
N GLU A 47 -1.25 -4.29 -6.88
CA GLU A 47 -1.07 -5.23 -5.79
C GLU A 47 0.39 -5.68 -5.73
N ILE A 48 1.00 -5.58 -4.55
CA ILE A 48 2.38 -5.98 -4.27
C ILE A 48 2.44 -6.80 -2.99
N THR A 49 3.55 -7.52 -2.85
CA THR A 49 3.94 -8.15 -1.59
C THR A 49 5.25 -7.51 -1.14
N VAL A 50 5.31 -7.02 0.10
CA VAL A 50 6.46 -6.33 0.66
C VAL A 50 6.82 -6.91 2.03
N THR A 51 8.10 -6.94 2.36
CA THR A 51 8.59 -7.34 3.68
C THR A 51 9.37 -6.22 4.35
N GLY A 52 9.18 -6.10 5.67
CA GLY A 52 9.87 -5.14 6.53
C GLY A 52 9.58 -5.43 8.00
N THR A 53 10.31 -4.75 8.87
CA THR A 53 10.12 -4.82 10.32
C THR A 53 9.09 -3.78 10.75
N VAL A 54 8.15 -4.14 11.63
CA VAL A 54 7.19 -3.19 12.19
C VAL A 54 7.91 -2.25 13.14
N ASP A 55 7.97 -0.98 12.79
CA ASP A 55 8.55 0.09 13.61
C ASP A 55 7.52 0.65 14.60
N HIS A 56 6.32 0.96 14.11
CA HIS A 56 5.28 1.56 14.94
C HIS A 56 3.88 1.18 14.47
N VAL A 57 2.97 0.98 15.43
CA VAL A 57 1.52 0.87 15.19
C VAL A 57 0.81 2.05 15.85
N CYS A 58 0.06 2.82 15.05
CA CYS A 58 -0.63 4.01 15.56
C CYS A 58 -1.60 3.69 16.70
N LYS A 59 -1.45 4.38 17.83
CA LYS A 59 -2.26 4.19 19.04
C LYS A 59 -3.73 4.58 18.87
N HIS A 60 -4.02 5.44 17.89
CA HIS A 60 -5.36 5.91 17.54
C HIS A 60 -6.14 4.87 16.73
N GLY A 61 -6.38 3.71 17.34
CA GLY A 61 -7.22 2.64 16.81
C GLY A 61 -6.52 1.65 15.88
N GLY A 62 -5.18 1.62 15.83
CA GLY A 62 -4.41 0.63 15.07
C GLY A 62 -4.72 0.63 13.57
N LYS A 63 -5.18 1.77 13.02
CA LYS A 63 -5.57 1.89 11.62
C LYS A 63 -4.38 2.01 10.65
N ARG A 64 -3.18 2.17 11.19
CA ARG A 64 -1.94 2.39 10.44
C ARG A 64 -0.80 1.70 11.19
N MET A 65 0.12 1.13 10.43
CA MET A 65 1.42 0.71 10.93
C MET A 65 2.51 1.22 9.99
N PHE A 66 3.75 1.23 10.47
CA PHE A 66 4.90 1.64 9.69
C PHE A 66 5.91 0.51 9.65
N LEU A 67 6.32 0.16 8.44
CA LEU A 67 7.37 -0.82 8.20
C LEU A 67 8.67 -0.10 7.88
N VAL A 68 9.78 -0.61 8.41
CA VAL A 68 11.14 -0.17 8.09
C VAL A 68 11.94 -1.27 7.41
N GLY A 69 12.93 -0.85 6.62
CA GLY A 69 13.89 -1.73 5.98
C GLY A 69 15.03 -2.13 6.92
N ASN A 70 16.20 -2.40 6.35
CA ASN A 70 17.42 -2.66 7.13
C ASN A 70 18.00 -1.40 7.80
N ASN A 71 17.59 -0.22 7.32
CA ASN A 71 17.86 1.07 7.94
C ASN A 71 16.53 1.69 8.39
N ASP A 72 16.58 2.50 9.45
CA ASP A 72 15.43 3.18 10.03
C ASP A 72 14.99 4.41 9.22
N GLN A 73 15.77 4.80 8.20
CA GLN A 73 15.49 5.94 7.33
C GLN A 73 14.47 5.57 6.23
N GLU A 74 14.45 4.30 5.81
CA GLU A 74 13.51 3.76 4.84
C GLU A 74 12.26 3.28 5.56
N ARG A 75 11.19 4.07 5.44
CA ARG A 75 9.93 3.80 6.13
C ARG A 75 8.75 3.83 5.19
N MET A 76 7.87 2.85 5.31
CA MET A 76 6.66 2.73 4.51
C MET A 76 5.43 2.70 5.42
N LYS A 77 4.48 3.59 5.16
CA LYS A 77 3.17 3.58 5.81
C LYS A 77 2.31 2.46 5.23
N VAL A 78 1.71 1.66 6.11
CA VAL A 78 0.70 0.68 5.75
C VAL A 78 -0.63 1.06 6.40
N ASN A 79 -1.64 1.34 5.60
CA ASN A 79 -3.00 1.59 6.07
C ASN A 79 -3.74 0.26 6.23
N LEU A 80 -4.61 0.18 7.23
CA LEU A 80 -5.44 -0.98 7.49
C LEU A 80 -6.43 -1.21 6.33
N GLY A 81 -6.57 -2.46 5.91
CA GLY A 81 -7.49 -2.87 4.85
C GLY A 81 -8.95 -2.92 5.27
N GLU A 82 -9.84 -2.92 4.30
CA GLU A 82 -11.27 -3.19 4.55
C GLU A 82 -11.47 -4.58 5.18
N GLY A 83 -12.27 -4.64 6.24
CA GLY A 83 -12.60 -5.90 6.94
C GLY A 83 -11.63 -6.31 8.05
N GLN A 84 -10.51 -5.61 8.24
CA GLN A 84 -9.65 -5.77 9.41
C GLN A 84 -10.04 -4.76 10.51
N LEU A 85 -9.93 -5.15 11.79
CA LEU A 85 -10.34 -4.30 12.91
C LEU A 85 -9.26 -3.29 13.31
N SER A 86 -8.02 -3.75 13.42
CA SER A 86 -6.85 -2.95 13.81
C SER A 86 -5.58 -3.79 13.67
N PHE A 87 -4.44 -3.15 13.44
CA PHE A 87 -3.12 -3.71 13.71
C PHE A 87 -2.88 -3.81 15.22
N ASN A 88 -2.27 -4.90 15.68
CA ASN A 88 -1.92 -5.10 17.10
C ASN A 88 -0.57 -4.44 17.41
N PRO A 89 -0.45 -3.52 18.39
CA PRO A 89 0.83 -2.95 18.81
C PRO A 89 1.89 -3.97 19.23
N GLU A 90 1.49 -5.18 19.67
CA GLU A 90 2.43 -6.26 19.99
C GLU A 90 3.22 -6.78 18.77
N MET A 91 2.87 -6.34 17.56
CA MET A 91 3.62 -6.65 16.34
C MET A 91 4.89 -5.78 16.19
N GLU A 92 5.04 -4.69 16.95
CA GLU A 92 6.24 -3.85 16.91
C GLU A 92 7.51 -4.70 17.17
N GLY A 93 8.50 -4.56 16.27
CA GLY A 93 9.72 -5.37 16.24
C GLY A 93 9.64 -6.67 15.45
N ASN A 94 8.45 -7.11 15.00
CA ASN A 94 8.31 -8.31 14.17
C ASN A 94 8.59 -8.00 12.70
N ASP A 95 9.17 -8.98 12.00
CA ASP A 95 9.24 -8.96 10.54
C ASP A 95 7.94 -9.49 9.95
N LEU A 96 7.27 -8.66 9.13
CA LEU A 96 6.05 -9.04 8.44
C LEU A 96 6.28 -9.20 6.93
N VAL A 97 5.43 -10.00 6.32
CA VAL A 97 5.16 -10.02 4.89
C VAL A 97 3.76 -9.47 4.69
N VAL A 98 3.65 -8.30 4.06
CA VAL A 98 2.41 -7.58 3.81
C VAL A 98 2.06 -7.67 2.34
N LYS A 99 0.84 -8.09 2.05
CA LYS A 99 0.21 -7.99 0.75
C LYS A 99 -0.73 -6.80 0.75
N GLY A 100 -0.65 -5.94 -0.26
CA GLY A 100 -1.47 -4.74 -0.34
C GLY A 100 -1.38 -4.02 -1.67
N VAL A 101 -2.12 -2.92 -1.80
CA VAL A 101 -2.14 -2.06 -2.99
C VAL A 101 -1.38 -0.78 -2.70
N VAL A 102 -0.44 -0.39 -3.58
CA VAL A 102 0.27 0.88 -3.43
C VAL A 102 -0.67 2.04 -3.72
N ASP A 103 -0.65 3.05 -2.87
CA ASP A 103 -1.45 4.27 -2.95
C ASP A 103 -0.55 5.50 -2.94
N GLU A 104 -1.02 6.57 -3.56
CA GLU A 104 -0.31 7.84 -3.69
C GLU A 104 -1.21 8.99 -3.22
N LEU A 105 -0.74 9.71 -2.20
CA LEU A 105 -1.31 10.99 -1.81
C LEU A 105 -0.52 12.11 -2.49
N LYS A 106 -1.14 12.77 -3.46
CA LYS A 106 -0.61 13.96 -4.11
C LYS A 106 -1.02 15.21 -3.34
N ILE A 107 -0.01 15.97 -2.92
CA ILE A 107 -0.16 17.29 -2.30
C ILE A 107 0.17 18.32 -3.38
N ASP A 108 -0.86 18.74 -4.10
CA ASP A 108 -0.78 19.80 -5.10
C ASP A 108 -1.31 21.13 -4.54
N LYS A 109 -1.25 22.19 -5.36
CA LYS A 109 -1.75 23.51 -4.96
C LYS A 109 -3.25 23.48 -4.59
N ALA A 110 -4.08 22.74 -5.32
CA ALA A 110 -5.52 22.70 -5.08
C ALA A 110 -5.85 22.00 -3.76
N TYR A 111 -5.13 20.90 -3.46
CA TYR A 111 -5.18 20.21 -2.18
C TYR A 111 -4.83 21.15 -1.02
N LEU A 112 -3.74 21.91 -1.15
CA LEU A 112 -3.29 22.84 -0.12
C LEU A 112 -4.28 24.01 0.08
N ASP A 113 -4.85 24.53 -0.99
CA ASP A 113 -5.86 25.59 -0.92
C ASP A 113 -7.15 25.10 -0.24
N GLN A 114 -7.58 23.86 -0.52
CA GLN A 114 -8.71 23.23 0.17
C GLN A 114 -8.41 23.02 1.65
N TRP A 115 -7.25 22.45 1.99
CA TRP A 115 -6.86 22.19 3.37
C TRP A 115 -6.76 23.48 4.19
N GLU A 116 -6.19 24.56 3.62
CA GLU A 116 -6.16 25.88 4.24
C GLU A 116 -7.57 26.42 4.52
N SER A 117 -8.50 26.25 3.56
CA SER A 117 -9.89 26.65 3.75
C SER A 117 -10.60 25.88 4.87
N GLU A 118 -10.37 24.57 4.98
CA GLU A 118 -10.95 23.71 6.04
C GLU A 118 -10.41 24.10 7.43
N VAL A 119 -9.10 24.32 7.53
CA VAL A 119 -8.43 24.78 8.76
C VAL A 119 -8.93 26.18 9.17
N MET A 120 -9.17 27.06 8.20
CA MET A 120 -9.68 28.41 8.47
C MET A 120 -11.15 28.41 8.91
N ALA A 121 -11.95 27.46 8.42
CA ALA A 121 -13.36 27.32 8.76
C ALA A 121 -13.64 26.71 10.14
N ASP A 122 -12.61 26.24 10.87
CA ASP A 122 -12.72 25.53 12.16
C ASP A 122 -13.73 24.38 12.12
N THR A 123 -13.88 23.77 10.93
CA THR A 123 -14.64 22.54 10.78
C THR A 123 -13.80 21.42 11.38
N GLN A 124 -13.96 21.19 12.68
CA GLN A 124 -13.32 20.15 13.51
C GLN A 124 -13.64 18.70 13.05
N GLY A 125 -14.11 18.50 11.82
CA GLY A 125 -14.24 17.20 11.20
C GLY A 125 -12.99 16.89 10.40
N GLU A 126 -12.00 16.25 11.02
CA GLU A 126 -10.81 15.68 10.36
C GLU A 126 -10.02 16.64 9.44
N ALA A 127 -9.93 17.93 9.79
CA ALA A 127 -8.97 18.86 9.17
C ALA A 127 -7.49 18.57 9.60
N ALA A 128 -7.26 17.48 10.35
CA ALA A 128 -5.94 16.99 10.67
C ALA A 128 -5.28 16.48 9.38
N SER A 129 -4.16 17.10 9.00
CA SER A 129 -3.29 16.70 7.89
C SER A 129 -3.48 15.24 7.45
N LYS A 130 -4.02 14.96 6.27
CA LYS A 130 -4.06 13.57 5.75
C LYS A 130 -2.67 12.98 5.53
N VAL A 131 -1.64 13.83 5.56
CA VAL A 131 -0.25 13.43 5.54
C VAL A 131 0.16 13.03 6.96
N HIS A 132 -0.04 11.76 7.29
CA HIS A 132 0.56 11.15 8.47
C HIS A 132 1.58 10.12 8.01
N MET A 133 2.84 10.53 7.89
CA MET A 133 3.94 9.62 7.52
C MET A 133 4.67 9.06 8.76
N GLY A 134 4.03 9.20 9.93
CA GLY A 134 4.42 8.65 11.23
C GLY A 134 5.61 9.36 11.88
N GLU A 135 5.84 10.62 11.55
CA GLU A 135 6.87 11.44 12.19
C GLU A 135 6.66 11.46 13.71
N ALA A 136 7.77 11.36 14.46
CA ALA A 136 7.70 11.31 15.91
C ALA A 136 7.05 12.58 16.49
N GLY A 137 6.00 12.40 17.28
CA GLY A 137 5.27 13.50 17.92
C GLY A 137 4.13 14.11 17.09
N HIS A 138 3.94 13.71 15.83
CA HIS A 138 2.85 14.20 14.97
C HIS A 138 1.45 13.97 15.58
N GLU A 139 1.30 12.91 16.38
CA GLU A 139 0.03 12.53 17.04
C GLU A 139 -0.41 13.52 18.12
N ASN A 140 0.54 14.26 18.73
CA ASN A 140 0.25 15.11 19.89
C ASN A 140 -0.35 16.47 19.51
N ASN A 141 -0.24 16.85 18.23
CA ASN A 141 -0.65 18.17 17.74
C ASN A 141 -1.67 18.10 16.59
N GLU A 142 -2.30 16.95 16.39
CA GLU A 142 -3.35 16.81 15.37
C GLU A 142 -4.52 17.77 15.67
N GLY A 143 -4.91 18.57 14.68
CA GLY A 143 -5.98 19.57 14.83
C GLY A 143 -5.51 20.91 15.41
N ASN A 144 -4.20 21.15 15.57
CA ASN A 144 -3.68 22.47 15.87
C ASN A 144 -3.63 23.33 14.59
N LYS A 145 -4.58 24.26 14.49
CA LYS A 145 -4.71 25.22 13.38
C LYS A 145 -3.41 25.91 12.99
N ASN A 146 -2.60 26.35 13.95
CA ASN A 146 -1.37 27.08 13.62
C ASN A 146 -0.34 26.15 12.98
N GLU A 147 -0.21 24.92 13.47
CA GLU A 147 0.72 23.93 12.93
C GLU A 147 0.24 23.43 11.55
N ASP A 148 -1.06 23.28 11.34
CA ASP A 148 -1.60 22.91 10.03
C ASP A 148 -1.29 24.01 8.98
N LEU A 149 -1.45 25.30 9.34
CA LEU A 149 -1.07 26.42 8.46
C LEU A 149 0.44 26.47 8.18
N GLU A 150 1.27 26.17 9.18
CA GLU A 150 2.73 26.09 9.00
C GLU A 150 3.12 24.96 8.05
N LYS A 151 2.52 23.77 8.19
CA LYS A 151 2.71 22.63 7.28
C LYS A 151 2.26 22.94 5.86
N ILE A 152 1.11 23.59 5.70
CA ILE A 152 0.62 24.03 4.38
C ILE A 152 1.65 24.95 3.72
N ALA A 153 2.18 25.94 4.46
CA ALA A 153 3.18 26.85 3.95
C ALA A 153 4.50 26.13 3.60
N GLU A 154 4.88 25.12 4.37
CA GLU A 154 6.04 24.28 4.07
C GLU A 154 5.86 23.49 2.78
N TYR A 155 4.72 22.79 2.61
CA TYR A 155 4.45 22.06 1.37
C TYR A 155 4.38 22.98 0.15
N ARG A 156 3.84 24.20 0.27
CA ARG A 156 3.91 25.19 -0.81
C ARG A 156 5.36 25.48 -1.22
N LYS A 157 6.28 25.67 -0.25
CA LYS A 157 7.71 25.84 -0.53
C LYS A 157 8.34 24.59 -1.14
N GLN A 158 7.95 23.39 -0.69
CA GLN A 158 8.46 22.14 -1.23
C GLN A 158 8.06 21.96 -2.71
N ILE A 159 6.82 22.28 -3.07
CA ILE A 159 6.35 22.27 -4.48
C ILE A 159 7.15 23.27 -5.32
N GLU A 160 7.38 24.49 -4.82
CA GLU A 160 8.20 25.48 -5.52
C GLU A 160 9.65 25.02 -5.72
N ALA A 161 10.21 24.32 -4.72
CA ALA A 161 11.59 23.85 -4.74
C ALA A 161 11.79 22.55 -5.56
N SER A 162 10.78 21.68 -5.64
CA SER A 162 10.86 20.40 -6.35
C SER A 162 10.84 20.57 -7.87
N GLY A 163 10.31 21.69 -8.37
CA GLY A 163 10.09 21.91 -9.80
C GLY A 163 8.95 21.05 -10.38
N THR A 164 8.16 20.41 -9.53
CA THR A 164 6.93 19.69 -9.87
C THR A 164 5.71 20.49 -9.43
N ASP A 165 4.52 20.13 -9.91
CA ASP A 165 3.26 20.77 -9.50
C ASP A 165 2.67 20.18 -8.20
N HIS A 166 3.30 19.14 -7.65
CA HIS A 166 2.88 18.44 -6.44
C HIS A 166 4.05 17.75 -5.71
N VAL A 167 3.82 17.40 -4.45
CA VAL A 167 4.64 16.47 -3.64
C VAL A 167 3.85 15.17 -3.49
N SER A 168 4.51 14.01 -3.66
CA SER A 168 3.87 12.70 -3.54
C SER A 168 4.29 11.97 -2.28
N PHE A 169 3.32 11.38 -1.60
CA PHE A 169 3.53 10.44 -0.49
C PHE A 169 2.95 9.08 -0.85
N TYR A 170 3.77 8.04 -0.71
CA TYR A 170 3.36 6.67 -1.03
C TYR A 170 3.02 5.88 0.23
N SER A 171 2.04 5.00 0.11
CA SER A 171 1.66 4.07 1.18
C SER A 171 1.13 2.76 0.62
N VAL A 172 0.93 1.77 1.49
CA VAL A 172 0.34 0.48 1.11
C VAL A 172 -1.00 0.31 1.83
N ASN A 173 -2.08 0.12 1.08
CA ASN A 173 -3.36 -0.30 1.63
C ASN A 173 -3.35 -1.81 1.80
N CYS A 174 -3.34 -2.27 3.05
CA CYS A 174 -3.19 -3.68 3.38
C CYS A 174 -4.38 -4.50 2.86
N ILE A 175 -4.11 -5.69 2.33
CA ILE A 175 -5.11 -6.73 2.03
C ILE A 175 -4.95 -7.86 3.05
N SER A 176 -3.73 -8.29 3.30
CA SER A 176 -3.38 -9.31 4.29
C SER A 176 -1.94 -9.15 4.75
N PHE A 177 -1.60 -9.73 5.90
CA PHE A 177 -0.23 -9.80 6.37
C PHE A 177 -0.01 -11.08 7.17
N GLU A 178 1.23 -11.54 7.22
CA GLU A 178 1.67 -12.68 8.02
C GLU A 178 3.07 -12.44 8.57
N ASP A 179 3.41 -13.14 9.66
CA ASP A 179 4.78 -13.14 10.19
C ASP A 179 5.72 -13.77 9.16
N LYS A 180 6.88 -13.16 8.96
CA LYS A 180 7.93 -13.70 8.11
C LYS A 180 8.48 -14.98 8.75
N LYS A 181 8.24 -16.11 8.10
CA LYS A 181 8.78 -17.41 8.53
C LYS A 181 10.31 -17.36 8.46
N GLN A 182 10.96 -17.64 9.59
CA GLN A 182 12.42 -17.78 9.70
C GLN A 182 12.92 -19.06 9.02
#